data_AF-A0A7X8X5K4-F1
#
_entry.id   AF-A0A7X8X5K4-F1
#
_cell.length_a   1.000
_cell.length_b   1.000
_cell.length_c   1.000
_cell.angle_alpha   90.00
_cell.angle_beta   90.00
_cell.angle_gamma   90.00
#
_symmetry.space_group_name_H-M   'P 1'
#
loop_
_entity.id
_entity.type
_entity.pdbx_description
1 polymer ?
#
loop_
_entity_poly.entity_id
_entity_poly.type
_entity_poly.pdbx_seq_one_letter_code
_entity_poly.pdbx_strand_id
1 'polypeptide(L)'
;LAVKIAVKRHTGTIENIYTPFGAAYLQKGKDLSDIQAVIGTGGPLIYGMRRRDALAQALYDETEPTSLRPYRPALMVDRLYIMSAMGLLAERHPTTALRIMKKELEVLK
;
A
#
# COMPACT_ATOMS: atom_id res chain seq x y z
N LEU A 1 -11.16 -3.77 9.06
CA LEU A 1 -12.01 -2.71 8.48
C LEU A 1 -11.24 -1.44 8.18
N ALA A 2 -10.49 -0.88 9.14
CA ALA A 2 -9.79 0.42 8.97
C ALA A 2 -8.85 0.46 7.75
N VAL A 3 -8.02 -0.56 7.55
CA VAL A 3 -7.08 -0.63 6.41
C VAL A 3 -7.81 -0.63 5.07
N LYS A 4 -8.86 -1.46 4.92
CA LYS A 4 -9.70 -1.49 3.69
C LYS A 4 -10.25 -0.10 3.36
N ILE A 5 -10.83 0.58 4.35
CA ILE A 5 -11.41 1.92 4.15
C ILE A 5 -10.32 2.94 3.78
N ALA A 6 -9.19 2.92 4.48
CA ALA A 6 -8.09 3.85 4.23
C ALA A 6 -7.54 3.67 2.81
N VAL A 7 -7.27 2.43 2.38
CA VAL A 7 -6.71 2.16 1.06
C VAL A 7 -7.68 2.51 -0.05
N LYS A 8 -8.97 2.15 0.09
CA LYS A 8 -10.01 2.53 -0.90
C LYS A 8 -10.09 4.04 -1.14
N ARG A 9 -9.80 4.87 -0.14
CA ARG A 9 -9.78 6.34 -0.28
C ARG A 9 -8.55 6.88 -1.03
N HIS A 10 -7.49 6.10 -1.16
CA HIS A 10 -6.22 6.51 -1.76
C HIS A 10 -5.91 5.79 -3.08
N THR A 11 -6.60 4.68 -3.37
CA THR A 11 -6.55 3.98 -4.65
C THR A 11 -7.55 4.54 -5.63
N GLY A 12 -7.18 4.55 -6.89
CA GLY A 12 -8.07 4.88 -7.98
C GLY A 12 -9.05 3.76 -8.30
N THR A 13 -9.94 4.07 -9.23
CA THR A 13 -10.94 3.15 -9.78
C THR A 13 -11.03 3.28 -11.29
N ILE A 14 -11.48 2.23 -11.96
CA ILE A 14 -11.88 2.25 -13.37
C ILE A 14 -13.39 2.52 -13.45
N GLU A 15 -13.78 3.55 -14.19
CA GLU A 15 -15.17 3.92 -14.48
C GLU A 15 -15.48 3.63 -15.96
N ASN A 16 -16.65 3.06 -16.24
CA ASN A 16 -17.14 2.91 -17.61
C ASN A 16 -17.78 4.21 -18.06
N ILE A 17 -17.27 4.80 -19.14
CA ILE A 17 -17.84 6.00 -19.76
C ILE A 17 -18.37 5.66 -21.15
N TYR A 18 -19.44 6.34 -21.57
CA TYR A 18 -20.00 6.20 -22.91
C TYR A 18 -19.66 7.43 -23.72
N THR A 19 -18.99 7.20 -24.85
CA THR A 19 -18.61 8.21 -25.83
C THR A 19 -19.44 8.03 -27.10
N PRO A 20 -19.45 9.02 -28.02
CA PRO A 20 -20.04 8.83 -29.35
C PRO A 20 -19.44 7.65 -30.16
N PHE A 21 -18.26 7.17 -29.78
CA PHE A 21 -17.58 6.03 -30.41
C PHE A 21 -17.78 4.71 -29.65
N GLY A 22 -18.62 4.68 -28.61
CA GLY A 22 -18.90 3.50 -27.79
C GLY A 22 -18.39 3.61 -26.35
N ALA A 23 -18.40 2.48 -25.64
CA ALA A 23 -17.93 2.39 -24.26
C ALA A 23 -16.40 2.51 -24.20
N ALA A 24 -15.91 3.27 -23.22
CA ALA A 24 -14.51 3.40 -22.89
C ALA A 24 -14.30 3.26 -21.37
N TYR A 25 -13.09 2.88 -20.97
CA TYR A 25 -12.71 2.78 -19.57
C TYR A 25 -11.89 4.00 -19.18
N LEU A 26 -12.30 4.67 -18.11
CA LEU A 26 -11.63 5.83 -17.56
C LEU A 26 -11.04 5.50 -16.19
N GLN A 27 -9.73 5.63 -16.05
CA GLN A 27 -9.10 5.60 -14.73
C GLN A 27 -9.31 6.93 -14.01
N LYS A 28 -9.70 6.86 -12.75
CA LYS A 28 -9.77 7.99 -11.83
C LYS A 28 -8.93 7.72 -10.60
N GLY A 29 -7.98 8.61 -10.29
CA GLY A 29 -7.06 8.44 -9.16
C GLY A 29 -5.83 7.60 -9.51
N LYS A 30 -5.12 7.14 -8.48
CA LYS A 30 -3.83 6.45 -8.61
C LYS A 30 -4.01 4.96 -8.86
N ASP A 31 -3.29 4.42 -9.83
CA ASP A 31 -3.18 2.97 -9.97
C ASP A 31 -2.13 2.45 -9.00
N LEU A 32 -2.56 1.64 -8.02
CA LEU A 32 -1.66 0.96 -7.09
C LEU A 32 -1.61 -0.56 -7.35
N SER A 33 -2.17 -1.04 -8.46
CA SER A 33 -2.28 -2.47 -8.80
C SER A 33 -0.91 -3.17 -8.81
N ASP A 34 0.11 -2.48 -9.32
CA ASP A 34 1.47 -3.01 -9.53
C ASP A 34 2.49 -2.63 -8.45
N ILE A 35 2.07 -2.03 -7.32
CA ILE A 35 3.03 -1.72 -6.26
C ILE A 35 3.62 -3.01 -5.67
N GLN A 36 4.91 -2.97 -5.38
CA GLN A 36 5.64 -4.15 -4.92
C GLN A 36 5.60 -4.36 -3.41
N ALA A 37 5.22 -3.35 -2.63
CA ALA A 37 5.23 -3.43 -1.18
C ALA A 37 4.12 -2.59 -0.55
N VAL A 38 3.53 -3.12 0.53
CA VAL A 38 2.65 -2.41 1.45
C VAL A 38 3.29 -2.48 2.83
N ILE A 39 3.67 -1.32 3.37
CA ILE A 39 4.39 -1.23 4.64
C ILE A 39 3.41 -0.70 5.70
N GLY A 40 3.12 -1.53 6.70
CA GLY A 40 2.40 -1.13 7.90
C GLY A 40 3.32 -0.47 8.91
N THR A 41 2.98 0.73 9.35
CA THR A 41 3.69 1.46 10.41
C THR A 41 2.70 1.93 11.48
N GLY A 42 3.19 2.20 12.69
CA GLY A 42 2.39 2.66 13.83
C GLY A 42 1.89 1.55 14.77
N GLY A 43 1.52 1.94 15.98
CA GLY A 43 1.26 1.04 17.11
C GLY A 43 0.37 -0.18 16.81
N PRO A 44 -0.85 -0.01 16.24
CA PRO A 44 -1.75 -1.13 15.98
C PRO A 44 -1.19 -2.20 15.03
N LEU A 45 -0.35 -1.81 14.06
CA LEU A 45 0.25 -2.72 13.08
C LEU A 45 1.59 -3.30 13.57
N ILE A 46 2.30 -2.59 14.45
CA ILE A 46 3.54 -3.04 15.06
C ILE A 46 3.28 -4.09 16.15
N TYR A 47 2.32 -3.83 17.05
CA TYR A 47 2.07 -4.64 18.25
C TYR A 47 0.86 -5.58 18.14
N GLY A 48 0.04 -5.44 17.09
CA GLY A 48 -1.18 -6.24 16.92
C GLY A 48 -0.90 -7.68 16.50
N MET A 49 -1.55 -8.65 17.16
CA MET A 49 -1.42 -10.09 16.82
C MET A 49 -1.90 -10.42 15.40
N ARG A 50 -2.85 -9.65 14.85
CA ARG A 50 -3.47 -9.88 13.52
C ARG A 50 -3.01 -8.89 12.45
N ARG A 51 -1.76 -8.40 12.55
CA ARG A 51 -1.19 -7.40 11.62
C ARG A 51 -1.19 -7.83 10.16
N ARG A 52 -0.97 -9.11 9.86
CA ARG A 52 -1.06 -9.64 8.50
C ARG A 52 -2.48 -9.54 7.95
N ASP A 53 -3.47 -10.05 8.68
CA ASP A 53 -4.89 -9.96 8.30
C ASP A 53 -5.36 -8.52 8.13
N ALA A 54 -4.84 -7.61 8.96
CA ALA A 54 -5.12 -6.19 8.85
C ALA A 54 -4.53 -5.60 7.56
N LEU A 55 -3.26 -5.86 7.26
CA LEU A 55 -2.61 -5.38 6.04
C LEU A 55 -3.13 -6.03 4.76
N ALA A 56 -3.53 -7.30 4.81
CA ALA A 56 -4.12 -8.02 3.68
C ALA A 56 -5.42 -7.36 3.18
N GLN A 57 -6.11 -6.59 4.01
CA GLN A 57 -7.27 -5.79 3.60
C GLN A 57 -6.92 -4.61 2.69
N ALA A 58 -5.64 -4.29 2.51
CA ALA A 58 -5.17 -3.34 1.51
C ALA A 58 -5.23 -3.92 0.09
N LEU A 59 -5.23 -5.24 -0.05
CA LEU A 59 -5.10 -5.92 -1.34
C LEU A 59 -6.37 -5.78 -2.18
N TYR A 60 -6.21 -6.07 -3.47
CA TYR A 60 -7.31 -6.22 -4.41
C TYR A 60 -8.38 -7.18 -3.87
N ASP A 61 -9.63 -6.88 -4.20
CA ASP A 61 -10.81 -7.61 -3.74
C ASP A 61 -11.70 -7.88 -4.95
N GLU A 62 -11.93 -9.16 -5.24
CA GLU A 62 -12.73 -9.58 -6.40
C GLU A 62 -14.17 -9.06 -6.35
N THR A 63 -14.67 -8.72 -5.16
CA THR A 63 -16.00 -8.10 -5.01
C THR A 63 -16.03 -6.64 -5.47
N GLU A 64 -14.88 -6.03 -5.74
CA GLU A 64 -14.73 -4.65 -6.19
C GLU A 64 -13.75 -4.55 -7.38
N PRO A 65 -14.09 -5.14 -8.54
CA PRO A 65 -13.16 -5.36 -9.64
C PRO A 65 -12.68 -4.07 -10.33
N THR A 66 -13.37 -2.96 -10.11
CA THR A 66 -12.96 -1.64 -10.62
C THR A 66 -11.92 -0.97 -9.72
N SER A 67 -11.59 -1.51 -8.55
CA SER A 67 -10.63 -0.94 -7.60
C SER A 67 -9.19 -1.22 -8.05
N LEU A 68 -8.39 -0.17 -8.16
CA LEU A 68 -6.95 -0.25 -8.50
C LEU A 68 -6.09 -0.49 -7.25
N ARG A 69 -6.50 -1.46 -6.44
CA ARG A 69 -5.79 -1.89 -5.23
C ARG A 69 -4.65 -2.85 -5.59
N PRO A 70 -3.60 -2.92 -4.76
CA PRO A 70 -2.45 -3.80 -4.99
C PRO A 70 -2.84 -5.27 -5.13
N TYR A 71 -2.35 -5.95 -6.18
CA TYR A 71 -2.63 -7.37 -6.38
C TYR A 71 -1.72 -8.27 -5.56
N ARG A 72 -0.40 -8.13 -5.73
CA ARG A 72 0.60 -9.04 -5.13
C ARG A 72 1.80 -8.30 -4.52
N PRO A 73 1.59 -7.31 -3.62
CA PRO A 73 2.69 -6.68 -2.92
C PRO A 73 3.25 -7.60 -1.82
N ALA A 74 4.52 -7.39 -1.48
CA ALA A 74 5.05 -7.84 -0.19
C ALA A 74 4.38 -7.06 0.94
N LEU A 75 3.80 -7.76 1.92
CA LEU A 75 3.30 -7.13 3.14
C LEU A 75 4.45 -7.02 4.14
N MET A 76 4.74 -5.80 4.58
CA MET A 76 5.87 -5.52 5.47
C MET A 76 5.43 -4.72 6.69
N VAL A 77 6.20 -4.77 7.77
CA VAL A 77 5.96 -3.98 8.98
C VAL A 77 7.22 -3.24 9.42
N ASP A 78 7.04 -1.97 9.77
CA ASP A 78 8.03 -1.12 10.39
C ASP A 78 8.12 -1.37 11.90
N ARG A 79 8.69 -2.52 12.29
CA ARG A 79 8.70 -3.00 13.68
C ARG A 79 9.42 -2.05 14.64
N LEU A 80 10.44 -1.34 14.15
CA LEU A 80 11.24 -0.41 14.94
C LEU A 80 10.73 1.04 14.86
N TYR A 81 9.65 1.29 14.13
CA TYR A 81 9.07 2.61 13.92
C TYR A 81 10.07 3.63 13.35
N ILE A 82 10.91 3.18 12.42
CA ILE A 82 12.04 3.94 11.88
C ILE A 82 11.70 4.73 10.62
N MET A 83 10.54 4.51 9.98
CA MET A 83 10.25 5.10 8.66
C MET A 83 10.37 6.64 8.66
N SER A 84 9.84 7.32 9.68
CA SER A 84 9.93 8.78 9.80
C SER A 84 11.37 9.26 9.97
N ALA A 85 12.16 8.58 10.81
CA ALA A 85 13.57 8.92 11.03
C ALA A 85 14.42 8.66 9.77
N MET A 86 14.13 7.60 9.03
CA MET A 86 14.80 7.29 7.77
C MET A 86 14.45 8.30 6.67
N GLY A 87 13.23 8.86 6.69
CA GLY A 87 12.86 9.99 5.83
C GLY A 87 13.77 11.19 6.05
N LEU A 88 13.97 11.60 7.31
CA LEU A 88 14.88 12.70 7.66
C LEU A 88 16.34 12.39 7.29
N LEU A 89 16.80 11.16 7.58
CA LEU A 89 18.17 10.75 7.24
C LEU A 89 18.40 10.76 5.73
N ALA A 90 17.39 10.40 4.92
CA ALA A 90 17.50 10.31 3.47
C ALA A 90 17.75 11.66 2.80
N GLU A 91 17.42 12.79 3.44
CA GLU A 91 17.69 14.13 2.90
C GLU A 91 19.19 14.39 2.69
N ARG A 92 20.05 13.81 3.54
CA ARG A 92 21.52 13.93 3.41
C ARG A 92 22.23 12.61 3.09
N HIS A 93 21.66 11.48 3.50
CA HIS A 93 22.28 10.16 3.39
C HIS A 93 21.30 9.11 2.83
N PRO A 94 20.83 9.27 1.58
CA PRO A 94 19.78 8.43 1.00
C PRO A 94 20.15 6.95 0.91
N THR A 95 21.39 6.63 0.55
CA THR A 95 21.87 5.24 0.44
C THR A 95 21.95 4.55 1.79
N THR A 96 22.41 5.27 2.83
CA THR A 96 22.45 4.77 4.21
C THR A 96 21.04 4.53 4.75
N ALA A 97 20.12 5.49 4.57
CA ALA A 97 18.73 5.36 4.97
C ALA A 97 18.07 4.15 4.30
N LEU A 98 18.25 3.99 2.99
CA LEU A 98 17.72 2.84 2.24
C LEU A 98 18.28 1.51 2.74
N ARG A 99 19.59 1.45 3.01
CA ARG A 99 20.23 0.24 3.54
C ARG A 99 19.65 -0.15 4.90
N ILE A 100 19.44 0.82 5.78
CA ILE A 100 18.83 0.58 7.10
C ILE A 100 17.39 0.09 6.92
N MET A 101 16.57 0.77 6.11
CA MET A 101 15.19 0.34 5.85
C MET A 101 15.11 -1.09 5.31
N LYS A 102 15.94 -1.45 4.32
CA LYS A 102 15.99 -2.82 3.77
C LYS A 102 16.40 -3.87 4.80
N LYS A 103 17.21 -3.51 5.79
CA LYS A 103 17.68 -4.41 6.85
C LYS A 103 16.64 -4.61 7.94
N GLU A 104 15.90 -3.55 8.29
CA GLU A 104 15.07 -3.54 9.49
C GLU A 104 13.56 -3.77 9.21
N LEU A 105 13.07 -3.50 8.00
CA LEU A 105 11.68 -3.79 7.64
C LEU A 105 11.43 -5.30 7.56
N GLU A 106 10.41 -5.76 8.29
CA GLU A 106 10.07 -7.18 8.41
C GLU A 106 9.02 -7.56 7.36
N VAL A 107 9.29 -8.57 6.51
CA VAL A 107 8.28 -9.14 5.61
C VAL A 107 7.39 -10.10 6.39
N LEU A 108 6.08 -9.87 6.36
CA LEU A 108 5.09 -10.78 6.93
C LEU A 108 4.89 -11.99 6.02
N LYS A 109 5.21 -13.17 6.53
CA LYS A 109 5.00 -14.45 5.83
C LYS A 109 3.58 -14.97 5.97
#